data_AF-A0A3S5ADZ7-F1
#
_entry.id   AF-A0A3S5ADZ7-F1
#
_cell.length_a   1.000
_cell.length_b   1.000
_cell.length_c   1.000
_cell.angle_alpha   90.00
_cell.angle_beta   90.00
_cell.angle_gamma   90.00
#
_symmetry.space_group_name_H-M   'P 1'
#
loop_
_entity.id
_entity.type
_entity.pdbx_description
1 polymer ?
#
loop_
_entity_poly.entity_id
_entity_poly.type
_entity_poly.pdbx_seq_one_letter_code
_entity_poly.pdbx_strand_id
1 'polypeptide(L)'
;MGLECGQKVNRVGIEIAGPVSPPAADSGVLLPLHHASLQQSVQKSNPTPLLHTENPSSSSLNPILAFAERHRSILNQLLRQYTQASLGDSPFVVFLAYPRCIDFDIKRRFFRQQLQQLVARPHGSRYDDEPIIISRERIFEDSYARLHRKSPSDWKHKFVIRFQNEEGQDAGGLLREWYLLMSREIFNPNYCLFRVSPADRVTYTINPSSYINSNHLSYFKFVGRFIAKAIYDNKLLECYFTRSFYKHILGVHVK
;
A
#
# COMPACT_ATOMS: atom_id res chain seq x y z
N MET A 1 62.80 -28.82 -20.19
CA MET A 1 61.69 -28.39 -21.05
C MET A 1 61.67 -26.87 -21.01
N GLY A 2 62.31 -26.22 -21.98
CA GLY A 2 62.32 -24.76 -22.11
C GLY A 2 61.45 -24.33 -23.27
N LEU A 3 60.84 -23.15 -23.18
CA LEU A 3 60.98 -22.02 -24.11
C LEU A 3 60.00 -20.89 -23.71
N GLU A 4 60.51 -19.67 -23.82
CA GLU A 4 59.86 -18.37 -23.61
C GLU A 4 58.79 -18.02 -24.65
N CYS A 5 57.90 -17.07 -24.33
CA CYS A 5 57.45 -15.95 -25.19
C CYS A 5 56.61 -14.99 -24.31
N GLY A 6 56.89 -13.68 -24.16
CA GLY A 6 56.67 -12.60 -25.15
C GLY A 6 55.16 -12.34 -25.33
N GLN A 7 54.55 -11.14 -25.30
CA GLN A 7 55.01 -9.78 -25.54
C GLN A 7 53.89 -8.75 -25.20
N LYS A 8 54.35 -7.52 -24.93
CA LYS A 8 53.80 -6.15 -24.95
C LYS A 8 52.43 -5.79 -25.61
N VAL A 9 51.72 -4.89 -24.89
CA VAL A 9 51.24 -3.53 -25.26
C VAL A 9 50.25 -3.34 -26.43
N ASN A 10 49.08 -2.72 -26.16
CA ASN A 10 48.71 -1.44 -26.81
C ASN A 10 47.57 -0.69 -26.11
N ARG A 11 47.85 0.59 -25.81
CA ARG A 11 46.88 1.65 -25.53
C ARG A 11 46.22 2.07 -26.84
N VAL A 12 44.91 2.30 -26.83
CA VAL A 12 44.27 3.28 -27.71
C VAL A 12 43.30 4.08 -26.84
N GLY A 13 43.62 5.37 -26.68
CA GLY A 13 42.66 6.37 -26.22
C GLY A 13 41.98 7.00 -27.42
N ILE A 14 40.69 7.28 -27.30
CA ILE A 14 39.95 8.18 -28.19
C ILE A 14 39.01 9.00 -27.30
N GLU A 15 39.16 10.32 -27.40
CA GLU A 15 38.30 11.36 -26.82
C GLU A 15 36.93 11.46 -27.53
N ILE A 16 36.12 12.38 -27.00
CA ILE A 16 35.20 13.33 -27.67
C ILE A 16 33.70 13.17 -27.35
N ALA A 17 33.15 14.31 -26.92
CA ALA A 17 31.78 14.83 -27.08
C ALA A 17 30.87 14.77 -25.84
N GLY A 18 30.74 15.93 -25.19
CA GLY A 18 29.69 16.20 -24.19
C GLY A 18 28.33 16.51 -24.83
N PRO A 19 27.22 16.47 -24.06
CA PRO A 19 25.91 16.84 -24.57
C PRO A 19 25.50 18.28 -24.18
N VAL A 20 25.47 19.14 -25.21
CA VAL A 20 24.37 20.01 -25.68
C VAL A 20 23.32 20.53 -24.67
N SER A 21 23.20 21.86 -24.61
CA SER A 21 22.18 22.66 -23.90
C SER A 21 20.76 22.57 -24.53
N PRO A 22 19.68 22.92 -23.79
CA PRO A 22 18.30 22.75 -24.26
C PRO A 22 17.79 23.94 -25.10
N PRO A 23 16.74 23.76 -25.93
CA PRO A 23 16.12 24.88 -26.63
C PRO A 23 15.10 25.63 -25.75
N ALA A 24 14.97 26.91 -26.09
CA ALA A 24 14.21 27.96 -25.43
C ALA A 24 12.69 27.88 -25.64
N ALA A 25 11.98 28.60 -24.76
CA ALA A 25 10.58 28.96 -24.87
C ALA A 25 10.37 30.17 -25.81
N ASP A 26 9.23 30.21 -26.49
CA ASP A 26 8.58 31.42 -27.03
C ASP A 26 7.08 31.07 -27.20
N SER A 27 6.12 31.64 -26.44
CA SER A 27 5.55 33.00 -26.40
C SER A 27 4.34 33.20 -27.33
N GLY A 28 3.22 33.64 -26.73
CA GLY A 28 2.13 34.43 -27.34
C GLY A 28 1.20 33.65 -28.29
N VAL A 29 -0.10 33.90 -28.40
CA VAL A 29 -0.88 35.15 -28.30
C VAL A 29 -2.34 34.73 -28.00
N LEU A 30 -2.94 35.15 -26.88
CA LEU A 30 -3.89 36.28 -26.69
C LEU A 30 -5.19 36.27 -27.56
N LEU A 31 -6.30 35.92 -26.88
CA LEU A 31 -7.68 36.49 -26.83
C LEU A 31 -8.06 37.68 -27.78
N PRO A 32 -9.36 37.90 -28.16
CA PRO A 32 -10.39 38.39 -27.19
C PRO A 32 -11.92 38.18 -27.44
N LEU A 33 -12.64 38.18 -26.30
CA LEU A 33 -13.86 38.92 -25.90
C LEU A 33 -15.11 39.03 -26.81
N HIS A 34 -16.29 38.69 -26.26
CA HIS A 34 -17.39 39.63 -25.89
C HIS A 34 -18.56 38.84 -25.20
N HIS A 35 -18.94 39.10 -23.94
CA HIS A 35 -19.78 40.16 -23.35
C HIS A 35 -21.30 39.87 -23.38
N ALA A 36 -21.92 39.70 -22.19
CA ALA A 36 -23.20 40.32 -21.81
C ALA A 36 -23.64 39.91 -20.38
N SER A 37 -23.88 40.93 -19.57
CA SER A 37 -24.34 40.92 -18.18
C SER A 37 -25.86 40.69 -18.05
N LEU A 38 -26.30 40.18 -16.90
CA LEU A 38 -27.57 40.57 -16.27
C LEU A 38 -27.44 40.48 -14.74
N GLN A 39 -27.65 41.61 -14.07
CA GLN A 39 -27.68 41.78 -12.62
C GLN A 39 -29.01 41.26 -12.04
N GLN A 40 -28.95 40.58 -10.90
CA GLN A 40 -29.98 40.75 -9.86
C GLN A 40 -29.40 40.52 -8.46
N SER A 41 -29.69 41.50 -7.61
CA SER A 41 -29.27 41.69 -6.23
C SER A 41 -29.92 40.68 -5.28
N VAL A 42 -29.11 39.97 -4.49
CA VAL A 42 -29.53 39.39 -3.20
C VAL A 42 -28.42 39.62 -2.18
N GLN A 43 -28.76 40.36 -1.12
CA GLN A 43 -27.90 40.63 0.03
C GLN A 43 -27.54 39.32 0.74
N LYS A 44 -26.25 39.08 0.98
CA LYS A 44 -25.76 38.14 2.00
C LYS A 44 -24.67 38.83 2.82
N SER A 45 -24.95 38.96 4.11
CA SER A 45 -24.04 39.41 5.15
C SER A 45 -22.87 38.44 5.30
N ASN A 46 -21.65 38.95 5.17
CA ASN A 46 -20.43 38.30 5.64
C ASN A 46 -20.13 38.77 7.06
N PRO A 47 -19.81 37.88 8.02
CA PRO A 47 -19.01 38.24 9.17
C PRO A 47 -17.57 37.79 8.97
N THR A 48 -16.68 38.77 8.93
CA THR A 48 -15.23 38.66 9.13
C THR A 48 -14.95 38.07 10.52
N PRO A 49 -14.14 37.01 10.68
CA PRO A 49 -13.63 36.67 12.00
C PRO A 49 -12.43 37.57 12.31
N LEU A 50 -12.62 38.45 13.29
CA LEU A 50 -11.55 39.23 13.91
C LEU A 50 -10.52 38.28 14.54
N LEU A 51 -9.25 38.52 14.23
CA LEU A 51 -8.09 37.95 14.89
C LEU A 51 -8.09 38.34 16.37
N HIS A 52 -8.46 37.40 17.24
CA HIS A 52 -8.07 37.42 18.64
C HIS A 52 -6.80 36.58 18.81
N THR A 53 -5.72 37.28 19.10
CA THR A 53 -4.47 36.76 19.62
C THR A 53 -4.72 36.21 21.03
N GLU A 54 -4.74 34.89 21.20
CA GLU A 54 -4.64 34.28 22.53
C GLU A 54 -3.45 33.33 22.62
N ASN A 55 -2.68 33.54 23.70
CA ASN A 55 -1.47 32.80 24.06
C ASN A 55 -1.79 31.34 24.48
N PRO A 56 -0.82 30.40 24.35
CA PRO A 56 -1.05 28.97 24.48
C PRO A 56 -0.74 28.46 25.88
N SER A 57 -1.73 28.40 26.79
CA SER A 57 -1.53 27.77 28.09
C SER A 57 -2.82 27.35 28.80
N SER A 58 -3.56 26.39 28.23
CA SER A 58 -4.36 25.39 28.96
C SER A 58 -4.97 24.40 27.97
N SER A 59 -4.34 23.24 27.76
CA SER A 59 -4.93 22.19 26.93
C SER A 59 -6.10 21.54 27.66
N SER A 60 -7.30 22.12 27.58
CA SER A 60 -8.53 21.44 27.99
C SER A 60 -8.67 20.19 27.11
N LEU A 61 -8.42 19.01 27.68
CA LEU A 61 -8.61 17.75 26.97
C LEU A 61 -10.03 17.71 26.39
N ASN A 62 -10.16 17.32 25.12
CA ASN A 62 -11.47 17.17 24.47
C ASN A 62 -12.36 16.28 25.35
N PRO A 63 -13.56 16.71 25.79
CA PRO A 63 -14.40 15.94 26.70
C PRO A 63 -14.71 14.51 26.21
N ILE A 64 -14.80 14.31 24.90
CA ILE A 64 -15.03 12.99 24.29
C ILE A 64 -13.80 12.10 24.47
N LEU A 65 -12.59 12.67 24.28
CA LEU A 65 -11.34 11.95 24.51
C LEU A 65 -11.19 11.58 26.00
N ALA A 66 -11.44 12.54 26.89
CA ALA A 66 -11.37 12.31 28.33
C ALA A 66 -12.35 11.21 28.78
N PHE A 67 -13.58 11.24 28.25
CA PHE A 67 -14.56 10.16 28.47
C PHE A 67 -14.06 8.82 27.94
N ALA A 68 -13.57 8.78 26.69
CA ALA A 68 -13.10 7.54 26.05
C ALA A 68 -11.90 6.91 26.77
N GLU A 69 -10.99 7.73 27.30
CA GLU A 69 -9.86 7.27 28.11
C GLU A 69 -10.33 6.76 29.48
N ARG A 70 -11.18 7.52 30.16
CA ARG A 70 -11.70 7.16 31.49
C ARG A 70 -12.55 5.89 31.48
N HIS A 71 -13.35 5.68 30.44
CA HIS A 71 -14.33 4.59 30.36
C HIS A 71 -13.98 3.55 29.30
N ARG A 72 -12.69 3.41 28.95
CA ARG A 72 -12.19 2.55 27.87
C ARG A 72 -12.78 1.13 27.89
N SER A 73 -12.78 0.45 29.03
CA SER A 73 -13.24 -0.94 29.15
C SER A 73 -14.72 -1.08 28.77
N ILE A 74 -15.58 -0.29 29.41
CA ILE A 74 -17.02 -0.27 29.16
C ILE A 74 -17.32 0.15 27.72
N LEU A 75 -16.64 1.19 27.22
CA LEU A 75 -16.78 1.64 25.84
C LEU A 75 -16.50 0.48 24.87
N ASN A 76 -15.38 -0.23 25.02
CA ASN A 76 -15.05 -1.32 24.12
C ASN A 76 -16.00 -2.52 24.26
N GLN A 77 -16.52 -2.80 25.46
CA GLN A 77 -17.55 -3.82 25.65
C GLN A 77 -18.85 -3.46 24.92
N LEU A 78 -19.31 -2.21 25.03
CA LEU A 78 -20.48 -1.71 24.31
C LEU A 78 -20.28 -1.79 22.80
N LEU A 79 -19.12 -1.35 22.31
CA LEU A 79 -18.77 -1.43 20.88
C LEU A 79 -18.75 -2.88 20.38
N ARG A 80 -18.29 -3.85 21.19
CA ARG A 80 -18.33 -5.28 20.81
C ARG A 80 -19.77 -5.77 20.66
N GLN A 81 -20.65 -5.42 21.59
CA GLN A 81 -22.06 -5.81 21.59
C GLN A 81 -22.85 -5.13 20.46
N TYR A 82 -22.43 -3.93 20.04
CA TYR A 82 -23.02 -3.23 18.92
C TYR A 82 -22.61 -3.87 17.58
N THR A 83 -23.41 -4.85 17.12
CA THR A 83 -23.18 -5.59 15.85
C THR A 83 -24.24 -5.33 14.78
N GLN A 84 -25.32 -4.65 15.13
CA GLN A 84 -26.52 -4.50 14.29
C GLN A 84 -26.31 -3.54 13.10
N ALA A 85 -25.40 -2.57 13.22
CA ALA A 85 -25.09 -1.60 12.17
C ALA A 85 -23.57 -1.41 12.01
N SER A 86 -23.16 -0.82 10.88
CA SER A 86 -21.78 -0.38 10.69
C SER A 86 -21.43 0.67 11.74
N LEU A 87 -20.24 0.58 12.33
CA LEU A 87 -19.77 1.58 13.28
C LEU A 87 -19.69 2.98 12.64
N GLY A 88 -19.48 3.05 11.31
CA GLY A 88 -19.44 4.29 10.53
C GLY A 88 -20.77 5.05 10.49
N ASP A 89 -21.89 4.34 10.57
CA ASP A 89 -23.24 4.91 10.50
C ASP A 89 -23.86 5.06 11.91
N SER A 90 -23.08 4.81 12.95
CA SER A 90 -23.53 4.82 14.35
C SER A 90 -23.14 6.10 15.07
N PRO A 91 -23.83 6.47 16.16
CA PRO A 91 -23.41 7.57 17.04
C PRO A 91 -22.00 7.38 17.62
N PHE A 92 -21.51 6.14 17.68
CA PHE A 92 -20.18 5.81 18.18
C PHE A 92 -19.04 6.09 17.18
N VAL A 93 -19.34 6.50 15.94
CA VAL A 93 -18.35 6.87 14.92
C VAL A 93 -17.35 7.90 15.43
N VAL A 94 -17.77 8.79 16.34
CA VAL A 94 -16.93 9.83 16.95
C VAL A 94 -15.71 9.26 17.67
N PHE A 95 -15.81 8.04 18.22
CA PHE A 95 -14.68 7.41 18.92
C PHE A 95 -13.60 6.90 17.96
N LEU A 96 -13.91 6.73 16.67
CA LEU A 96 -12.92 6.35 15.65
C LEU A 96 -11.86 7.43 15.43
N ALA A 97 -12.15 8.69 15.76
CA ALA A 97 -11.17 9.79 15.78
C ALA A 97 -10.08 9.58 16.85
N TYR A 98 -10.29 8.66 17.80
CA TYR A 98 -9.35 8.32 18.87
C TYR A 98 -8.97 6.83 18.83
N PRO A 99 -8.24 6.35 17.80
CA PRO A 99 -7.95 4.92 17.62
C PRO A 99 -7.18 4.27 18.77
N ARG A 100 -6.50 5.09 19.60
CA ARG A 100 -5.82 4.63 20.81
C ARG A 100 -6.80 4.10 21.84
N CYS A 101 -8.01 4.65 21.93
CA CYS A 101 -9.04 4.28 22.91
C CYS A 101 -9.87 3.05 22.50
N ILE A 102 -9.79 2.64 21.23
CA ILE A 102 -10.52 1.50 20.68
C ILE A 102 -9.60 0.28 20.56
N ASP A 103 -10.10 -0.88 20.98
CA ASP A 103 -9.42 -2.17 20.89
C ASP A 103 -9.28 -2.64 19.44
N PHE A 104 -8.28 -3.48 19.21
CA PHE A 104 -7.89 -3.89 17.87
C PHE A 104 -8.99 -4.65 17.11
N ASP A 105 -9.71 -5.54 17.79
CA ASP A 105 -10.78 -6.35 17.21
C ASP A 105 -11.92 -5.49 16.66
N ILE A 106 -12.32 -4.43 17.38
CA ILE A 106 -13.34 -3.48 16.93
C ILE A 106 -12.85 -2.69 15.71
N LYS A 107 -11.61 -2.17 15.75
CA LYS A 107 -10.99 -1.47 14.61
C LYS A 107 -10.89 -2.38 13.39
N ARG A 108 -10.50 -3.64 13.58
CA ARG A 108 -10.45 -4.65 12.53
C ARG A 108 -11.83 -4.90 11.95
N ARG A 109 -12.86 -5.10 12.78
CA ARG A 109 -14.24 -5.30 12.33
C ARG A 109 -14.74 -4.11 11.50
N PHE A 110 -14.55 -2.89 12.00
CA PHE A 110 -14.90 -1.68 11.26
C PHE A 110 -14.16 -1.59 9.92
N PHE A 111 -12.84 -1.80 9.90
CA PHE A 111 -12.06 -1.82 8.66
C PHE A 111 -12.62 -2.83 7.64
N ARG A 112 -13.02 -4.03 8.10
CA ARG A 112 -13.62 -5.06 7.24
C ARG A 112 -14.96 -4.62 6.65
N GLN A 113 -15.83 -4.02 7.47
CA GLN A 113 -17.11 -3.50 7.03
C GLN A 113 -16.92 -2.41 5.96
N GLN A 114 -16.04 -1.44 6.21
CA GLN A 114 -15.72 -0.39 5.24
C GLN A 114 -15.18 -0.97 3.94
N LEU A 115 -14.31 -1.98 4.02
CA LEU A 115 -13.76 -2.61 2.83
C LEU A 115 -14.85 -3.30 2.00
N GLN A 116 -15.76 -4.05 2.63
CA GLN A 116 -16.88 -4.72 1.97
C GLN A 116 -17.84 -3.74 1.27
N GLN A 117 -18.11 -2.59 1.88
CA GLN A 117 -18.92 -1.54 1.27
C GLN A 117 -18.31 -1.00 -0.04
N LEU A 118 -16.98 -0.99 -0.16
CA LEU A 118 -16.29 -0.62 -1.40
C LEU A 118 -16.41 -1.69 -2.50
N VAL A 119 -16.71 -2.95 -2.14
CA VAL A 119 -16.86 -4.08 -3.07
C VAL A 119 -18.29 -4.21 -3.59
N ALA A 120 -19.28 -3.85 -2.78
CA ALA A 120 -20.72 -4.01 -3.08
C ALA A 120 -21.24 -3.14 -4.25
N ARG A 121 -20.39 -2.36 -4.93
CA ARG A 121 -20.75 -1.70 -6.20
C ARG A 121 -20.52 -2.71 -7.34
N PRO A 122 -21.60 -3.29 -7.89
CA PRO A 122 -21.49 -4.37 -8.86
C PRO A 122 -20.91 -3.79 -10.15
N HIS A 123 -19.62 -4.03 -10.38
CA HIS A 123 -19.14 -4.04 -11.75
C HIS A 123 -19.55 -5.41 -12.26
N GLY A 124 -20.62 -5.43 -13.06
CA GLY A 124 -21.25 -6.62 -13.65
C GLY A 124 -20.34 -7.33 -14.65
N SER A 125 -19.11 -7.61 -14.27
CA SER A 125 -18.18 -8.39 -15.07
C SER A 125 -18.17 -9.80 -14.50
N ARG A 126 -18.92 -10.68 -15.15
CA ARG A 126 -18.69 -12.13 -15.15
C ARG A 126 -17.36 -12.40 -15.88
N TYR A 127 -16.26 -11.80 -15.42
CA TYR A 127 -14.96 -12.23 -15.89
C TYR A 127 -14.81 -13.65 -15.39
N ASP A 128 -14.76 -14.60 -16.32
CA ASP A 128 -14.49 -15.99 -16.00
C ASP A 128 -13.23 -16.02 -15.11
N ASP A 129 -13.34 -16.76 -14.01
CA ASP A 129 -12.32 -17.02 -13.01
C ASP A 129 -11.15 -17.80 -13.65
N GLU A 130 -10.45 -17.21 -14.63
CA GLU A 130 -9.32 -17.86 -15.27
C GLU A 130 -8.30 -18.17 -14.18
N PRO A 131 -8.01 -19.47 -13.95
CA PRO A 131 -7.15 -19.86 -12.85
C PRO A 131 -5.74 -19.31 -13.09
N ILE A 132 -5.15 -18.81 -12.02
CA ILE A 132 -3.75 -18.41 -12.00
C ILE A 132 -2.93 -19.70 -11.89
N ILE A 133 -2.45 -20.17 -13.04
CA ILE A 133 -1.64 -21.38 -13.18
C ILE A 133 -0.17 -21.05 -12.93
N ILE A 134 0.43 -21.67 -11.92
CA ILE A 134 1.81 -21.39 -11.44
C ILE A 134 2.52 -22.69 -11.05
N SER A 135 3.85 -22.70 -11.11
CA SER A 135 4.67 -23.79 -10.56
C SER A 135 4.97 -23.55 -9.07
N ARG A 136 5.26 -24.62 -8.33
CA ARG A 136 5.67 -24.50 -6.91
C ARG A 136 7.10 -23.98 -6.81
N GLU A 137 7.95 -24.40 -7.74
CA GLU A 137 9.38 -24.15 -7.78
C GLU A 137 9.69 -22.68 -8.12
N ARG A 138 8.82 -22.03 -8.90
CA ARG A 138 8.97 -20.63 -9.33
C ARG A 138 7.75 -19.79 -8.96
N ILE A 139 7.19 -20.06 -7.77
CA ILE A 139 5.91 -19.48 -7.36
C ILE A 139 5.92 -17.95 -7.39
N PHE A 140 7.04 -17.32 -7.02
CA PHE A 140 7.18 -15.87 -7.02
C PHE A 140 7.20 -15.31 -8.44
N GLU A 141 8.05 -15.84 -9.32
CA GLU A 141 8.19 -15.36 -10.69
C GLU A 141 6.93 -15.62 -11.51
N ASP A 142 6.31 -16.79 -11.36
CA ASP A 142 5.09 -17.15 -12.09
C ASP A 142 3.92 -16.27 -11.61
N SER A 143 3.79 -16.05 -10.30
CA SER A 143 2.79 -15.13 -9.75
C SER A 143 3.02 -13.70 -10.24
N TYR A 144 4.28 -13.25 -10.23
CA TYR A 144 4.64 -11.93 -10.77
C TYR A 144 4.25 -11.83 -12.24
N ALA A 145 4.66 -12.78 -13.08
CA ALA A 145 4.39 -12.79 -14.52
C ALA A 145 2.89 -12.67 -14.83
N ARG A 146 2.04 -13.40 -14.08
CA ARG A 146 0.58 -13.41 -14.26
C ARG A 146 -0.14 -12.18 -13.69
N LEU A 147 0.37 -11.59 -12.61
CA LEU A 147 -0.41 -10.64 -11.80
C LEU A 147 0.12 -9.21 -11.79
N HIS A 148 1.41 -8.96 -12.06
CA HIS A 148 2.01 -7.63 -11.86
C HIS A 148 1.38 -6.54 -12.74
N ARG A 149 0.93 -6.88 -13.96
CA ARG A 149 0.29 -5.95 -14.91
C ARG A 149 -1.21 -5.82 -14.72
N LYS A 150 -1.85 -6.69 -13.94
CA LYS A 150 -3.29 -6.63 -13.70
C LYS A 150 -3.68 -5.31 -13.03
N SER A 151 -4.88 -4.81 -13.36
CA SER A 151 -5.40 -3.55 -12.84
C SER A 151 -5.81 -3.67 -11.37
N PRO A 152 -5.92 -2.56 -10.61
CA PRO A 152 -6.42 -2.62 -9.24
C PRO A 152 -7.83 -3.24 -9.11
N SER A 153 -8.69 -3.12 -10.13
CA SER A 153 -9.98 -3.81 -10.17
C SER A 153 -9.81 -5.32 -10.29
N ASP A 154 -8.90 -5.81 -11.15
CA ASP A 154 -8.65 -7.24 -11.29
C ASP A 154 -8.14 -7.87 -9.99
N TRP A 155 -7.30 -7.15 -9.25
CA TRP A 155 -6.79 -7.58 -7.96
C TRP A 155 -7.87 -7.67 -6.88
N LYS A 156 -9.03 -7.01 -7.05
CA LYS A 156 -10.17 -7.13 -6.14
C LYS A 156 -11.01 -8.37 -6.39
N HIS A 157 -10.85 -9.04 -7.53
CA HIS A 157 -11.53 -10.30 -7.82
C HIS A 157 -10.99 -11.44 -6.95
N LYS A 158 -11.80 -12.50 -6.81
CA LYS A 158 -11.37 -13.72 -6.13
C LYS A 158 -10.33 -14.41 -7.01
N PHE A 159 -9.21 -14.81 -6.40
CA PHE A 159 -8.19 -15.58 -7.11
C PHE A 159 -8.50 -17.07 -7.00
N VAL A 160 -8.44 -17.78 -8.13
CA VAL A 160 -8.43 -19.24 -8.20
C VAL A 160 -7.01 -19.65 -8.57
N ILE A 161 -6.36 -20.42 -7.69
CA ILE A 161 -4.98 -20.89 -7.92
C ILE A 161 -5.02 -22.33 -8.43
N ARG A 162 -4.16 -22.64 -9.39
CA ARG A 162 -3.84 -24.02 -9.79
C ARG A 162 -2.34 -24.20 -9.88
N PHE A 163 -1.82 -25.24 -9.25
CA PHE A 163 -0.43 -25.63 -9.46
C PHE A 163 -0.31 -26.45 -10.74
N GLN A 164 0.76 -26.21 -11.51
CA GLN A 164 1.03 -26.94 -12.74
C GLN A 164 1.21 -28.43 -12.46
N ASN A 165 0.63 -29.28 -13.31
CA ASN A 165 0.73 -30.74 -13.24
C ASN A 165 0.20 -31.35 -11.92
N GLU A 166 -0.66 -30.63 -11.19
CA GLU A 166 -1.28 -31.10 -9.96
C GLU A 166 -2.80 -31.11 -10.06
N GLU A 167 -3.43 -32.19 -9.61
CA GLU A 167 -4.88 -32.24 -9.46
C GLU A 167 -5.30 -31.46 -8.21
N GLY A 168 -5.78 -30.24 -8.43
CA GLY A 168 -6.28 -29.38 -7.37
C GLY A 168 -7.69 -29.77 -6.91
N GLN A 169 -7.81 -30.42 -5.75
CA GLN A 169 -9.12 -30.88 -5.26
C GLN A 169 -9.92 -29.80 -4.51
N ASP A 170 -9.26 -28.91 -3.75
CA ASP A 170 -9.90 -27.80 -3.02
C ASP A 170 -9.26 -26.45 -3.39
N ALA A 171 -9.99 -25.63 -4.16
CA ALA A 171 -9.57 -24.28 -4.53
C ALA A 171 -9.29 -23.37 -3.32
N GLY A 172 -10.00 -23.59 -2.19
CA GLY A 172 -9.78 -22.86 -0.96
C GLY A 172 -8.45 -23.22 -0.29
N GLY A 173 -8.09 -24.50 -0.29
CA GLY A 173 -6.81 -25.02 0.17
C GLY A 173 -5.64 -24.47 -0.64
N LEU A 174 -5.73 -24.55 -1.98
CA LEU A 174 -4.68 -24.07 -2.89
C LEU A 174 -4.42 -22.57 -2.74
N LEU A 175 -5.48 -21.76 -2.57
CA LEU A 175 -5.33 -20.33 -2.33
C LEU A 175 -4.60 -20.04 -1.01
N ARG A 176 -4.92 -20.79 0.07
CA ARG A 176 -4.22 -20.65 1.37
C ARG A 176 -2.75 -21.02 1.24
N GLU A 177 -2.47 -22.11 0.53
CA GLU A 177 -1.11 -22.57 0.28
C GLU A 177 -0.30 -21.56 -0.54
N TRP A 178 -0.89 -20.98 -1.59
CA TRP A 178 -0.25 -19.92 -2.36
C TRP A 178 0.18 -18.73 -1.50
N TYR A 179 -0.70 -18.24 -0.62
CA TYR A 179 -0.36 -17.17 0.32
C TYR A 179 0.80 -17.55 1.25
N LEU A 180 0.81 -18.78 1.74
CA LEU A 180 1.89 -19.30 2.60
C LEU A 180 3.23 -19.32 1.87
N LEU A 181 3.28 -19.98 0.71
CA LEU A 181 4.51 -20.12 -0.09
C LEU A 181 5.02 -18.75 -0.58
N MET A 182 4.14 -17.89 -1.09
CA MET A 182 4.50 -16.52 -1.49
C MET A 182 5.06 -15.72 -0.31
N SER A 183 4.46 -15.83 0.89
CA SER A 183 4.92 -15.08 2.07
C SER A 183 6.36 -15.41 2.50
N ARG A 184 6.84 -16.61 2.15
CA ARG A 184 8.23 -17.02 2.33
C ARG A 184 9.11 -16.51 1.19
N GLU A 185 8.67 -16.68 -0.05
CA GLU A 185 9.46 -16.29 -1.22
C GLU A 185 9.72 -14.79 -1.34
N ILE A 186 8.82 -13.92 -0.84
CA ILE A 186 9.12 -12.47 -0.86
C ILE A 186 10.38 -12.11 -0.07
N PHE A 187 10.81 -12.96 0.86
CA PHE A 187 12.02 -12.78 1.68
C PHE A 187 13.20 -13.62 1.21
N ASN A 188 13.06 -14.36 0.10
CA ASN A 188 14.15 -15.13 -0.46
C ASN A 188 15.30 -14.19 -0.86
N PRO A 189 16.52 -14.38 -0.30
CA PRO A 189 17.65 -13.50 -0.53
C PRO A 189 18.09 -13.43 -1.99
N ASN A 190 17.75 -14.45 -2.81
CA ASN A 190 18.06 -14.48 -4.23
C ASN A 190 17.40 -13.34 -5.02
N TYR A 191 16.24 -12.82 -4.57
CA TYR A 191 15.61 -11.67 -5.22
C TYR A 191 16.21 -10.32 -4.77
N CYS A 192 17.02 -10.31 -3.71
CA CYS A 192 17.64 -9.14 -3.12
C CYS A 192 16.65 -8.02 -2.70
N LEU A 193 15.37 -8.32 -2.49
CA LEU A 193 14.34 -7.31 -2.18
C LEU A 193 14.37 -6.86 -0.73
N PHE A 194 14.38 -7.80 0.20
CA PHE A 194 14.36 -7.55 1.63
C PHE A 194 15.59 -8.17 2.27
N ARG A 195 15.92 -7.67 3.45
CA ARG A 195 16.97 -8.24 4.31
C ARG A 195 16.47 -8.33 5.73
N VAL A 196 17.05 -9.27 6.48
CA VAL A 196 16.82 -9.39 7.92
C VAL A 196 17.31 -8.12 8.61
N SER A 197 16.51 -7.63 9.56
CA SER A 197 16.83 -6.48 10.40
C SER A 197 18.01 -6.80 11.32
N PRO A 198 19.06 -5.97 11.34
CA PRO A 198 20.16 -6.14 12.29
C PRO A 198 19.72 -6.00 13.76
N ALA A 199 18.58 -5.34 14.02
CA ALA A 199 18.14 -5.00 15.36
C ALA A 199 17.54 -6.19 16.15
N ASP A 200 16.81 -7.08 15.47
CA ASP A 200 16.08 -8.18 16.13
C ASP A 200 16.21 -9.54 15.43
N ARG A 201 16.84 -9.60 14.26
CA ARG A 201 17.11 -10.83 13.47
C ARG A 201 15.89 -11.67 13.09
N VAL A 202 14.67 -11.21 13.40
CA VAL A 202 13.41 -11.92 13.13
C VAL A 202 12.47 -11.12 12.24
N THR A 203 12.75 -9.82 12.06
CA THR A 203 11.97 -8.97 11.16
C THR A 203 12.75 -8.61 9.89
N TYR A 204 12.02 -8.21 8.85
CA TYR A 204 12.59 -7.82 7.57
C TYR A 204 12.41 -6.32 7.29
N THR A 205 13.34 -5.77 6.52
CA THR A 205 13.27 -4.41 5.98
C THR A 205 13.73 -4.39 4.53
N ILE A 206 13.50 -3.30 3.81
CA ILE A 206 13.95 -3.13 2.43
C ILE A 206 15.47 -3.28 2.37
N ASN A 207 15.96 -4.05 1.40
CA ASN A 207 17.37 -4.14 1.13
C ASN A 207 17.82 -2.88 0.34
N PRO A 208 18.71 -2.04 0.90
CA PRO A 208 19.23 -0.87 0.18
C PRO A 208 20.01 -1.26 -1.09
N SER A 209 20.54 -2.48 -1.14
CA SER A 209 21.24 -3.03 -2.32
C SER A 209 20.31 -3.74 -3.31
N SER A 210 18.99 -3.54 -3.21
CA SER A 210 18.01 -4.18 -4.11
C SER A 210 18.20 -3.80 -5.58
N TYR A 211 18.84 -2.66 -5.88
CA TYR A 211 19.14 -2.20 -7.24
C TYR A 211 20.01 -3.18 -8.07
N ILE A 212 20.69 -4.13 -7.42
CA ILE A 212 21.41 -5.21 -8.11
C ILE A 212 20.45 -6.03 -8.99
N ASN A 213 19.19 -6.15 -8.57
CA ASN A 213 18.12 -6.69 -9.39
C ASN A 213 17.47 -5.55 -10.19
N SER A 214 17.63 -5.57 -11.51
CA SER A 214 17.08 -4.54 -12.41
C SER A 214 15.55 -4.38 -12.34
N ASN A 215 14.83 -5.43 -11.92
CA ASN A 215 13.37 -5.41 -11.78
C ASN A 215 12.88 -5.01 -10.39
N HIS A 216 13.77 -4.66 -9.44
CA HIS A 216 13.44 -4.52 -8.02
C HIS A 216 12.27 -3.57 -7.73
N LEU A 217 12.17 -2.42 -8.42
CA LEU A 217 11.05 -1.47 -8.21
C LEU A 217 9.70 -2.08 -8.60
N SER A 218 9.66 -2.82 -9.71
CA SER A 218 8.45 -3.53 -10.14
C SER A 218 8.08 -4.64 -9.15
N TYR A 219 9.09 -5.36 -8.64
CA TYR A 219 8.90 -6.39 -7.62
C TYR A 219 8.39 -5.81 -6.30
N PHE A 220 8.92 -4.68 -5.82
CA PHE A 220 8.39 -4.02 -4.62
C PHE A 220 6.92 -3.62 -4.78
N LYS A 221 6.55 -3.08 -5.94
CA LYS A 221 5.13 -2.76 -6.24
C LYS A 221 4.27 -4.02 -6.23
N PHE A 222 4.75 -5.12 -6.81
CA PHE A 222 4.06 -6.40 -6.82
C PHE A 222 3.90 -6.97 -5.40
N VAL A 223 4.97 -6.97 -4.58
CA VAL A 223 4.92 -7.41 -3.18
C VAL A 223 3.95 -6.55 -2.36
N GLY A 224 3.95 -5.22 -2.57
CA GLY A 224 2.98 -4.33 -1.95
C GLY A 224 1.53 -4.68 -2.32
N ARG A 225 1.27 -5.00 -3.59
CA ARG A 225 -0.05 -5.50 -4.05
C ARG A 225 -0.41 -6.84 -3.42
N PHE A 226 0.52 -7.78 -3.35
CA PHE A 226 0.33 -9.08 -2.70
C PHE A 226 -0.05 -8.93 -1.22
N ILE A 227 0.66 -8.10 -0.45
CA ILE A 227 0.34 -7.83 0.96
C ILE A 227 -1.03 -7.17 1.09
N ALA A 228 -1.32 -6.16 0.27
CA ALA A 228 -2.62 -5.50 0.26
C ALA A 228 -3.75 -6.46 -0.11
N LYS A 229 -3.50 -7.41 -1.02
CA LYS A 229 -4.44 -8.45 -1.45
C LYS A 229 -4.71 -9.46 -0.34
N ALA A 230 -3.68 -9.91 0.39
CA ALA A 230 -3.87 -10.76 1.57
C ALA A 230 -4.73 -10.06 2.63
N ILE A 231 -4.45 -8.76 2.88
CA ILE A 231 -5.29 -7.94 3.74
C ILE A 231 -6.70 -7.89 3.16
N TYR A 232 -6.90 -7.64 1.88
CA TYR A 232 -8.23 -7.56 1.26
C TYR A 232 -9.04 -8.87 1.42
N ASP A 233 -8.42 -10.01 1.13
CA ASP A 233 -9.02 -11.35 1.22
C ASP A 233 -9.16 -11.89 2.64
N ASN A 234 -8.75 -11.13 3.67
CA ASN A 234 -8.71 -11.55 5.07
C ASN A 234 -7.85 -12.82 5.28
N LYS A 235 -6.68 -12.85 4.64
CA LYS A 235 -5.67 -13.90 4.78
C LYS A 235 -4.49 -13.39 5.58
N LEU A 236 -3.98 -14.23 6.47
CA LEU A 236 -2.78 -13.95 7.24
C LEU A 236 -1.55 -14.36 6.43
N LEU A 237 -0.46 -13.63 6.60
CA LEU A 237 0.83 -13.91 5.97
C LEU A 237 1.87 -14.15 7.06
N GLU A 238 2.85 -15.01 6.78
CA GLU A 238 4.06 -15.16 7.60
C GLU A 238 5.08 -14.04 7.28
N CYS A 239 4.60 -12.79 7.21
CA CYS A 239 5.40 -11.63 6.85
C CYS A 239 5.59 -10.68 8.03
N TYR A 240 6.80 -10.69 8.60
CA TYR A 240 7.15 -9.88 9.77
C TYR A 240 8.13 -8.77 9.35
N PHE A 241 7.64 -7.54 9.31
CA PHE A 241 8.45 -6.38 8.97
C PHE A 241 8.90 -5.62 10.23
N THR A 242 9.94 -4.81 10.08
CA THR A 242 10.37 -3.89 11.14
C THR A 242 9.27 -2.89 11.49
N ARG A 243 9.31 -2.37 12.73
CA ARG A 243 8.37 -1.32 13.16
C ARG A 243 8.42 -0.06 12.29
N SER A 244 9.61 0.33 11.82
CA SER A 244 9.78 1.47 10.90
C SER A 244 9.08 1.23 9.55
N PHE A 245 9.13 0.01 9.02
CA PHE A 245 8.41 -0.34 7.80
C PHE A 245 6.89 -0.15 7.94
N TYR A 246 6.29 -0.63 9.04
CA TYR A 246 4.87 -0.38 9.30
C TYR A 246 4.55 1.12 9.47
N LYS A 247 5.44 1.90 10.10
CA LYS A 247 5.28 3.36 10.18
C LYS A 247 5.27 4.01 8.79
N HIS A 248 6.12 3.57 7.87
CA HIS A 248 6.11 4.06 6.49
C HIS A 248 4.79 3.78 5.77
N ILE A 249 4.22 2.58 5.92
CA ILE A 249 2.89 2.25 5.36
C ILE A 249 1.81 3.20 5.90
N LEU A 250 1.90 3.56 7.17
CA LEU A 250 0.95 4.46 7.84
C LEU A 250 1.24 5.95 7.58
N GLY A 251 2.30 6.31 6.84
CA GLY A 251 2.73 7.70 6.65
C GLY A 251 3.24 8.38 7.93
N VAL A 252 3.64 7.60 8.94
CA VAL A 252 4.12 8.10 10.23
C VAL A 252 5.64 8.27 10.18
N HIS A 253 6.13 9.42 10.64
CA HIS A 253 7.56 9.69 10.71
C HIS A 253 8.31 8.67 11.60
N VAL A 254 9.46 8.21 11.12
CA VAL A 254 10.38 7.35 11.87
C VAL A 254 11.36 8.28 12.59
N LYS A 255 11.29 8.30 13.92
CA LYS A 255 12.28 8.98 14.76
C LYS A 255 13.54 8.14 14.86
#